data_AF-A0A1C5WHL2-F1
#
_entry.id   AF-A0A1C5WHL2-F1
#
_cell.length_a   1.000
_cell.length_b   1.000
_cell.length_c   1.000
_cell.angle_alpha   90.00
_cell.angle_beta   90.00
_cell.angle_gamma   90.00
#
_symmetry.space_group_name_H-M   'P 1'
#
loop_
_entity.id
_entity.type
_entity.pdbx_description
1 polymer ?
#
loop_
_entity_poly.entity_id
_entity_poly.type
_entity_poly.pdbx_seq_one_letter_code
_entity_poly.pdbx_strand_id
1 'polypeptide(L)' 'MLEEELQVSLFLRGTKKITLTDAGKTLYEQTGNLYHLVSIF' A
#
# COMPACT_ATOMS: atom_id res chain seq x y z
N MET A 1 12.16 -2.44 -6.14
CA MET A 1 10.70 -2.70 -6.05
C MET A 1 10.16 -2.01 -4.82
N LEU A 2 8.94 -1.45 -4.83
CA LEU A 2 8.43 -0.51 -3.81
C LEU A 2 8.74 -0.84 -2.33
N GLU A 3 8.60 -2.10 -1.90
CA GLU A 3 8.92 -2.53 -0.52
C GLU A 3 10.42 -2.35 -0.17
N GLU A 4 11.32 -2.55 -1.14
CA GLU A 4 12.76 -2.36 -1.00
C GLU A 4 13.13 -0.87 -0.95
N GLU A 5 12.45 -0.03 -1.73
CA GLU A 5 12.69 1.42 -1.71
C GLU A 5 12.22 2.06 -0.40
N LEU A 6 11.10 1.57 0.13
CA LEU A 6 10.54 2.01 1.41
C LEU A 6 11.19 1.33 2.63
N GLN A 7 12.01 0.30 2.42
CA GLN A 7 12.61 -0.53 3.48
C GLN A 7 11.55 -1.09 4.45
N VAL A 8 10.34 -1.37 3.96
CA VAL A 8 9.18 -1.79 4.74
C VAL A 8 8.40 -2.88 4.01
N SER A 9 7.99 -3.91 4.74
CA SER A 9 7.07 -4.93 4.24
C SER A 9 5.65 -4.36 4.20
N LEU A 10 5.04 -4.29 3.01
CA LEU A 10 3.67 -3.85 2.79
C LEU A 10 2.69 -5.03 2.83
N PHE A 11 3.17 -6.25 2.54
CA PHE A 11 2.35 -7.46 2.51
C PHE A 11 2.83 -8.52 3.50
N LEU A 12 1.87 -9.17 4.17
CA LEU A 12 2.11 -10.38 4.93
C LEU A 12 2.14 -11.58 3.98
N ARG A 13 3.27 -12.27 3.95
CA ARG A 13 3.48 -13.45 3.09
C ARG A 13 3.10 -14.70 3.88
N GLY A 14 1.82 -15.07 3.84
CA GLY A 14 1.32 -16.26 4.55
C GLY A 14 -0.17 -16.50 4.34
N THR A 15 -0.52 -17.73 3.95
CA THR A 15 -1.86 -18.22 3.56
C THR A 15 -2.40 -17.62 2.26
N LYS A 16 -3.37 -18.31 1.64
CA LYS A 16 -3.87 -18.13 0.26
C LYS A 16 -4.34 -16.70 -0.12
N LYS A 17 -4.31 -15.73 0.79
CA LYS A 17 -4.74 -14.34 0.58
C LYS A 17 -3.60 -13.38 0.91
N ILE A 18 -3.37 -12.44 0.00
CA ILE A 18 -2.51 -11.28 0.27
C ILE A 18 -3.20 -10.44 1.35
N THR A 19 -2.49 -10.19 2.44
CA THR A 19 -2.96 -9.34 3.54
C THR A 19 -1.99 -8.16 3.67
N LEU A 20 -2.52 -6.95 3.85
CA LEU A 20 -1.72 -5.75 4.07
C LEU A 20 -1.16 -5.74 5.50
N THR A 21 0.10 -5.35 5.64
CA THR A 21 0.64 -4.89 6.92
C THR A 21 0.02 -3.53 7.27
N ASP A 22 0.29 -3.02 8.47
CA ASP A 22 -0.21 -1.69 8.83
C ASP A 22 0.40 -0.59 7.93
N ALA A 23 1.68 -0.72 7.55
CA ALA A 23 2.28 0.16 6.56
C ALA A 23 1.61 0.04 5.18
N GLY A 24 1.27 -1.19 4.76
CA GLY A 24 0.50 -1.44 3.52
C GLY A 24 -0.88 -0.78 3.53
N LYS A 25 -1.58 -0.80 4.66
CA LYS A 25 -2.89 -0.13 4.82
C LYS A 25 -2.75 1.38 4.72
N THR A 26 -1.80 1.98 5.45
CA THR A 26 -1.55 3.41 5.40
C THR A 26 -1.22 3.89 3.98
N LEU A 27 -0.36 3.16 3.27
CA LEU A 27 0.00 3.49 1.90
C LEU A 27 -1.20 3.34 0.94
N TYR A 28 -2.04 2.32 1.12
CA TYR A 28 -3.27 2.15 0.34
C TYR A 28 -4.25 3.32 0.54
N GLU A 29 -4.48 3.75 1.77
CA GLU A 29 -5.35 4.90 2.09
C GLU A 29 -4.80 6.20 1.48
N GLN A 30 -3.51 6.46 1.64
CA GLN A 30 -2.85 7.64 1.06
C GLN A 30 -2.93 7.65 -0.48
N THR A 31 -2.76 6.48 -1.11
CA THR A 31 -2.87 6.33 -2.56
C THR A 31 -4.30 6.56 -3.03
N GLY A 32 -5.31 6.12 -2.26
CA GLY A 32 -6.72 6.42 -2.54
C GLY A 32 -7.01 7.92 -2.53
N ASN A 33 -6.48 8.64 -1.54
CA ASN A 33 -6.61 10.10 -1.47
C ASN A 33 -5.89 10.80 -2.64
N LEU A 34 -4.69 10.33 -2.99
CA LEU A 34 -3.95 10.86 -4.13
C LEU A 34 -4.68 10.60 -5.45
N TYR A 35 -5.20 9.38 -5.64
CA TYR A 35 -5.98 9.02 -6.82
C TYR A 35 -7.23 9.90 -6.95
N HIS A 36 -7.95 10.12 -5.84
CA HIS A 36 -9.09 11.02 -5.84
C HIS A 36 -8.68 12.45 -6.22
N LEU A 37 -7.55 12.94 -5.70
CA LEU A 37 -7.04 14.28 -6.00
C LEU A 37 -6.62 14.42 -7.46
N VAL A 38 -6.02 13.40 -8.06
CA VAL A 38 -5.58 13.43 -9.46
C VAL A 38 -6.74 13.19 -10.43
N SER A 39 -7.80 12.48 -10.01
CA SER A 39 -8.98 12.20 -10.85
C SER A 39 -9.96 13.36 -10.99
N ILE A 40 -9.80 14.42 -10.19
CA ILE A 40 -10.61 15.65 -10.23
C ILE A 40 -9.91 16.81 -10.95
N PHE A 41 -8.72 16.57 -11.52
CA PHE A 41 -8.05 17.46 -12.47
C PHE A 41 -8.18 16.89 -13.89
#